data_AF-A0A9D5C364-F1
#
_entry.id   AF-A0A9D5C364-F1
#
_cell.length_a   1.000
_cell.length_b   1.000
_cell.length_c   1.000
_cell.angle_alpha   90.00
_cell.angle_beta   90.00
_cell.angle_gamma   90.00
#
_symmetry.space_group_name_H-M   'P 1'
#
loop_
_entity.id
_entity.type
_entity.pdbx_description
1 polymer ?
#
loop_
_entity_poly.entity_id
_entity_poly.type
_entity_poly.pdbx_seq_one_letter_code
_entity_poly.pdbx_strand_id
1 'polypeptide(L)'
;MITGSGRWIPPSLPTARSPDVEKESATTYAAGRSRRVDMERTLTDPQRDEFEDMLRALTLERSLIKEAMGFALDNADAAGEVVDVLTESLTLKETPIPTKVARLMLVSDILHNSSAPVKNASAYRTKFEATIPDIMESFNDLYRSITGRITAEALKERVLKVLQVWADWFLFSDAYVSGLRATFLRSGNSGVIPFHSICGDATGN
;
A
#
# COMPACT_ATOMS: atom_id res chain seq x y z
N MET A 1 -16.72 -22.50 44.18
CA MET A 1 -15.72 -21.41 44.21
C MET A 1 -14.44 -21.96 43.64
N ILE A 2 -13.97 -21.46 42.50
CA ILE A 2 -12.68 -21.86 41.91
C ILE A 2 -11.80 -20.62 41.95
N THR A 3 -10.86 -20.59 42.90
CA THR A 3 -9.82 -19.57 43.01
C THR A 3 -8.50 -20.19 42.58
N GLY A 4 -7.89 -19.65 41.53
CA GLY A 4 -6.60 -20.12 41.04
C GLY A 4 -6.06 -19.23 39.94
N SER A 5 -5.83 -17.95 40.24
CA SER A 5 -5.10 -17.05 39.36
C SER A 5 -3.62 -17.42 39.38
N GLY A 6 -3.16 -18.12 38.35
CA GLY A 6 -1.73 -18.35 38.10
C GLY A 6 -1.03 -17.04 37.76
N ARG A 7 -0.49 -16.37 38.77
CA ARG A 7 0.39 -15.21 38.55
C ARG A 7 1.74 -15.71 38.05
N TRP A 8 2.13 -15.27 36.87
CA TRP A 8 3.48 -15.46 36.34
C TRP A 8 4.50 -14.69 37.17
N ILE A 9 5.66 -15.29 37.44
CA ILE A 9 6.74 -14.70 38.23
C ILE A 9 8.02 -14.72 37.38
N PRO A 10 8.65 -13.57 37.11
CA PRO A 10 9.92 -13.52 36.38
C PRO A 10 11.07 -14.10 37.22
N PRO A 11 12.07 -14.75 36.57
CA PRO A 11 13.26 -15.24 37.26
C PRO A 11 14.12 -14.09 37.79
N SER A 12 14.77 -14.29 38.94
CA SER A 12 15.61 -13.27 39.58
C SER A 12 16.89 -13.00 38.81
N LEU A 13 17.20 -11.72 38.62
CA LEU A 13 18.44 -11.26 38.00
C LEU A 13 19.65 -11.54 38.93
N PRO A 14 20.83 -11.86 38.38
CA PRO A 14 22.03 -12.08 39.17
C PRO A 14 22.46 -10.82 39.95
N THR A 15 22.73 -10.97 41.23
CA THR A 15 23.19 -9.90 42.11
C THR A 15 24.66 -9.58 41.82
N ALA A 16 24.93 -8.33 41.40
CA ALA A 16 26.28 -7.84 41.19
C ALA A 16 27.08 -7.88 42.51
N ARG A 17 28.22 -8.58 42.51
CA ARG A 17 29.31 -8.38 43.47
C ARG A 17 30.48 -7.77 42.72
N SER A 18 30.86 -6.53 43.06
CA SER A 18 32.17 -5.97 42.70
C SER A 18 33.23 -6.48 43.68
N PRO A 19 34.47 -6.69 43.21
CA PRO A 19 35.50 -5.69 43.53
C PRO A 19 36.50 -5.36 42.39
N ASP A 20 36.94 -4.10 42.44
CA ASP A 20 38.13 -3.38 41.92
C ASP A 20 38.87 -3.77 40.61
N VAL A 21 38.75 -2.82 39.65
CA VAL A 21 39.75 -2.24 38.72
C VAL A 21 40.81 -3.15 38.10
N GLU A 22 40.61 -3.49 36.82
CA GLU A 22 41.65 -3.36 35.80
C GLU A 22 41.04 -3.14 34.41
N LYS A 23 41.75 -2.35 33.62
CA LYS A 23 41.32 -1.65 32.42
C LYS A 23 41.38 -2.56 31.20
N GLU A 24 40.26 -3.11 30.77
CA GLU A 24 40.10 -3.63 29.41
C GLU A 24 38.86 -3.03 28.75
N SER A 25 39.12 -2.42 27.60
CA SER A 25 38.16 -1.78 26.71
C SER A 25 37.04 -2.75 26.33
N ALA A 26 35.98 -2.76 27.13
CA ALA A 26 34.72 -3.37 26.76
C ALA A 26 34.21 -2.66 25.51
N THR A 27 34.36 -3.33 24.38
CA THR A 27 33.82 -2.90 23.09
C THR A 27 32.31 -2.88 23.25
N THR A 28 31.77 -1.68 23.42
CA THR A 28 30.34 -1.40 23.39
C THR A 28 29.75 -2.05 22.13
N TYR A 29 29.00 -3.14 22.30
CA TYR A 29 28.25 -3.79 21.21
C TYR A 29 27.00 -2.99 20.78
N ALA A 30 27.00 -1.67 21.02
CA ALA A 30 26.23 -0.72 20.24
C ALA A 30 26.97 -0.41 18.92
N ALA A 31 27.55 -1.42 18.28
CA ALA A 31 27.80 -1.35 16.85
C ALA A 31 26.42 -1.36 16.22
N GLY A 32 25.92 -0.15 15.93
CA GLY A 32 24.75 0.05 15.10
C GLY A 32 24.83 -0.96 13.97
N ARG A 33 23.85 -1.86 13.95
CA ARG A 33 23.53 -2.62 12.77
C ARG A 33 23.22 -1.51 11.77
N SER A 34 24.24 -1.08 11.02
CA SER A 34 24.04 -0.41 9.75
C SER A 34 22.95 -1.28 9.13
N ARG A 35 21.74 -0.73 9.02
CA ARG A 35 20.84 -1.18 7.99
C ARG A 35 21.72 -1.05 6.77
N ARG A 36 22.34 -2.17 6.36
CA ARG A 36 22.49 -2.44 4.95
C ARG A 36 21.08 -2.17 4.48
N VAL A 37 20.89 -1.00 3.88
CA VAL A 37 19.74 -0.77 3.04
C VAL A 37 19.87 -1.95 2.10
N ASP A 38 19.13 -3.02 2.38
CA ASP A 38 19.08 -4.19 1.51
C ASP A 38 18.68 -3.55 0.19
N MET A 39 19.67 -3.43 -0.70
CA MET A 39 19.48 -2.76 -1.97
C MET A 39 18.50 -3.65 -2.68
N GLU A 40 17.26 -3.19 -2.71
CA GLU A 40 16.16 -3.98 -3.19
C GLU A 40 16.46 -4.38 -4.63
N ARG A 41 16.20 -5.64 -4.95
CA ARG A 41 16.40 -6.12 -6.30
C ARG A 41 15.41 -5.39 -7.22
N THR A 42 15.80 -5.22 -8.47
CA THR A 42 14.89 -4.84 -9.56
C THR A 42 14.50 -6.09 -10.37
N LEU A 43 13.31 -6.08 -10.94
CA LEU A 43 12.95 -7.01 -12.01
C LEU A 43 14.00 -6.93 -13.12
N THR A 44 14.22 -8.06 -13.78
CA THR A 44 14.96 -8.06 -15.05
C THR A 44 14.05 -7.58 -16.18
N ASP A 45 14.60 -7.06 -17.27
CA ASP A 45 13.80 -6.57 -18.41
C ASP A 45 12.75 -7.61 -18.88
N PRO A 46 13.07 -8.92 -19.04
CA PRO A 46 12.06 -9.90 -19.43
C PRO A 46 10.95 -10.11 -18.40
N GLN A 47 11.28 -10.03 -17.09
CA GLN A 47 10.27 -10.14 -16.03
C GLN A 47 9.37 -8.90 -16.00
N ARG A 48 9.94 -7.72 -16.23
CA ARG A 48 9.20 -6.47 -16.33
C ARG A 48 8.24 -6.52 -17.52
N ASP A 49 8.72 -6.94 -18.69
CA ASP A 49 7.91 -7.11 -19.90
C ASP A 49 6.78 -8.13 -19.68
N GLU A 50 7.09 -9.29 -19.09
CA GLU A 50 6.12 -10.32 -18.74
C GLU A 50 5.02 -9.76 -17.82
N PHE A 51 5.41 -9.04 -16.76
CA PHE A 51 4.45 -8.46 -15.83
C PHE A 51 3.56 -7.42 -16.50
N GLU A 52 4.13 -6.53 -17.31
CA GLU A 52 3.35 -5.55 -18.07
C GLU A 52 2.35 -6.22 -19.02
N ASP A 53 2.74 -7.31 -19.68
CA ASP A 53 1.85 -8.08 -20.55
C ASP A 53 0.71 -8.76 -19.77
N MET A 54 1.01 -9.34 -18.60
CA MET A 54 -0.03 -9.83 -17.68
C MET A 54 -1.01 -8.71 -17.31
N LEU A 55 -0.50 -7.51 -16.97
CA LEU A 55 -1.31 -6.35 -16.60
C LEU A 55 -2.15 -5.80 -17.77
N ARG A 56 -1.65 -5.87 -19.01
CA ARG A 56 -2.40 -5.50 -20.22
C ARG A 56 -3.54 -6.48 -20.51
N ALA A 57 -3.30 -7.78 -20.30
CA ALA A 57 -4.28 -8.84 -20.50
C ALA A 57 -5.27 -9.03 -19.33
N LEU A 58 -5.02 -8.40 -18.18
CA LEU A 58 -5.75 -8.65 -16.95
C LEU A 58 -7.26 -8.35 -17.07
N THR A 59 -8.08 -9.33 -16.70
CA THR A 59 -9.53 -9.21 -16.60
C THR A 59 -10.01 -9.51 -15.17
N LEU A 60 -11.32 -9.45 -14.93
CA LEU A 60 -11.92 -9.84 -13.65
C LEU A 60 -11.92 -11.37 -13.41
N GLU A 61 -11.32 -12.15 -14.31
CA GLU A 61 -11.18 -13.59 -14.15
C GLU A 61 -10.22 -13.92 -13.01
N ARG A 62 -10.68 -14.77 -12.08
CA ARG A 62 -9.91 -15.13 -10.89
C ARG A 62 -8.61 -15.86 -11.20
N SER A 63 -8.56 -16.63 -12.29
CA SER A 63 -7.36 -17.34 -12.75
C SER A 63 -6.23 -16.36 -13.08
N LEU A 64 -6.52 -15.34 -13.88
CA LEU A 64 -5.56 -14.31 -14.29
C LEU A 64 -5.08 -13.46 -13.12
N ILE A 65 -5.98 -13.05 -12.23
CA ILE A 65 -5.61 -12.32 -11.01
C ILE A 65 -4.69 -13.17 -10.13
N LYS A 66 -5.02 -14.45 -9.96
CA LYS A 66 -4.19 -15.39 -9.19
C LYS A 66 -2.81 -15.58 -9.83
N GLU A 67 -2.73 -15.68 -11.15
CA GLU A 67 -1.47 -15.82 -11.88
C GLU A 67 -0.58 -14.60 -11.68
N ALA A 68 -1.11 -13.39 -11.90
CA ALA A 68 -0.37 -12.14 -11.69
C ALA A 68 0.02 -11.93 -10.22
N MET A 69 -0.82 -12.33 -9.26
CA MET A 69 -0.47 -12.32 -7.84
C MET A 69 0.66 -13.32 -7.54
N GLY A 70 0.64 -14.50 -8.17
CA GLY A 70 1.71 -15.49 -8.08
C GLY A 70 3.04 -14.91 -8.55
N PHE A 71 3.06 -14.27 -9.72
CA PHE A 71 4.23 -13.57 -10.23
C PHE A 71 4.77 -12.54 -9.22
N ALA A 72 3.90 -11.74 -8.62
CA ALA A 72 4.31 -10.75 -7.62
C ALA A 72 4.97 -11.43 -6.41
N LEU A 73 4.35 -12.46 -5.84
CA LEU A 73 4.91 -13.16 -4.68
C LEU A 73 6.23 -13.88 -5.01
N ASP A 74 6.37 -14.46 -6.20
CA ASP A 74 7.61 -15.10 -6.65
C ASP A 74 8.77 -14.10 -6.83
N ASN A 75 8.45 -12.83 -7.07
CA ASN A 75 9.40 -11.72 -7.24
C ASN A 75 9.33 -10.70 -6.08
N ALA A 76 8.98 -11.15 -4.87
CA ALA A 76 8.83 -10.27 -3.70
C ALA A 76 10.13 -9.59 -3.26
N ASP A 77 11.30 -10.06 -3.71
CA ASP A 77 12.57 -9.38 -3.53
C ASP A 77 12.75 -8.13 -4.41
N ALA A 78 11.90 -7.97 -5.43
CA ALA A 78 11.74 -6.78 -6.26
C ALA A 78 10.39 -6.08 -6.03
N ALA A 79 9.86 -6.13 -4.80
CA ALA A 79 8.55 -5.58 -4.46
C ALA A 79 8.38 -4.10 -4.83
N GLY A 80 9.44 -3.29 -4.73
CA GLY A 80 9.47 -1.89 -5.17
C GLY A 80 9.05 -1.74 -6.61
N GLU A 81 9.77 -2.37 -7.54
CA GLU A 81 9.48 -2.25 -8.95
C GLU A 81 8.13 -2.87 -9.33
N VAL A 82 7.73 -3.98 -8.71
CA VAL A 82 6.40 -4.56 -8.91
C VAL A 82 5.30 -3.55 -8.52
N VAL A 83 5.46 -2.86 -7.39
CA VAL A 83 4.50 -1.83 -6.94
C VAL A 83 4.52 -0.64 -7.88
N ASP A 84 5.69 -0.19 -8.34
CA ASP A 84 5.83 0.94 -9.24
C ASP A 84 5.14 0.65 -10.59
N VAL A 85 5.45 -0.48 -11.24
CA VAL A 85 4.82 -0.90 -12.51
C VAL A 85 3.30 -1.03 -12.37
N LEU A 86 2.82 -1.63 -11.27
CA LEU A 86 1.38 -1.77 -11.04
C LEU A 86 0.71 -0.41 -10.79
N THR A 87 1.36 0.48 -10.04
CA THR A 87 0.87 1.85 -9.76
C THR A 87 0.82 2.68 -11.04
N GLU A 88 1.87 2.65 -11.86
CA GLU A 88 1.90 3.30 -13.17
C GLU A 88 0.74 2.79 -14.04
N SER A 89 0.57 1.46 -14.13
CA SER A 89 -0.52 0.88 -14.90
C SER A 89 -1.93 1.30 -14.40
N LEU A 90 -2.10 1.50 -13.09
CA LEU A 90 -3.35 1.95 -12.48
C LEU A 90 -3.60 3.44 -12.70
N THR A 91 -2.55 4.24 -12.85
CA THR A 91 -2.66 5.70 -12.99
C THR A 91 -2.81 6.18 -14.43
N LEU A 92 -2.58 5.32 -15.42
CA LEU A 92 -2.85 5.57 -16.84
C LEU A 92 -4.33 5.86 -17.11
N LYS A 93 -4.60 7.03 -17.72
CA LYS A 93 -5.96 7.53 -18.01
C LYS A 93 -6.71 6.70 -19.06
N GLU A 94 -5.99 6.17 -20.05
CA GLU A 94 -6.55 5.37 -21.15
C GLU A 94 -6.92 3.94 -20.73
N THR A 95 -6.66 3.54 -19.48
CA THR A 95 -6.95 2.18 -19.01
C THR A 95 -8.47 1.95 -18.95
N PRO A 96 -9.01 0.93 -19.64
CA PRO A 96 -10.43 0.60 -19.57
C PRO A 96 -10.89 0.30 -18.13
N ILE A 97 -12.12 0.72 -17.79
CA ILE A 97 -12.70 0.53 -16.46
C ILE A 97 -12.56 -0.92 -15.93
N PRO A 98 -12.91 -1.98 -16.71
CA PRO A 98 -12.81 -3.35 -16.21
C PRO A 98 -11.38 -3.76 -15.86
N THR A 99 -10.40 -3.38 -16.70
CA THR A 99 -8.98 -3.66 -16.49
C THR A 99 -8.44 -2.91 -15.28
N LYS A 100 -8.82 -1.64 -15.11
CA LYS A 100 -8.39 -0.84 -13.96
C LYS A 100 -8.92 -1.41 -12.63
N VAL A 101 -10.17 -1.88 -12.62
CA VAL A 101 -10.73 -2.62 -11.47
C VAL A 101 -9.99 -3.93 -11.24
N ALA A 102 -9.69 -4.71 -12.29
CA ALA A 102 -8.94 -5.95 -12.16
C ALA A 102 -7.55 -5.73 -11.54
N ARG A 103 -6.85 -4.66 -11.94
CA ARG A 103 -5.55 -4.27 -11.35
C ARG A 103 -5.69 -3.87 -9.88
N LEU A 104 -6.78 -3.20 -9.48
CA LEU A 104 -7.06 -2.91 -8.07
C LEU A 104 -7.35 -4.20 -7.27
N MET A 105 -8.03 -5.17 -7.87
CA MET A 105 -8.22 -6.49 -7.25
C MET A 105 -6.89 -7.23 -7.09
N LEU A 106 -5.99 -7.14 -8.06
CA LEU A 106 -4.62 -7.66 -7.93
C LEU A 106 -3.86 -7.01 -6.76
N VAL A 107 -3.93 -5.67 -6.59
CA VAL A 107 -3.37 -5.00 -5.41
C VAL A 107 -3.94 -5.60 -4.12
N SER A 108 -5.25 -5.82 -4.07
CA SER A 108 -5.92 -6.42 -2.91
C SER A 108 -5.43 -7.84 -2.62
N ASP A 109 -5.26 -8.68 -3.63
CA ASP A 109 -4.78 -10.06 -3.47
C ASP A 109 -3.31 -10.10 -3.04
N ILE A 110 -2.46 -9.22 -3.58
CA ILE A 110 -1.05 -9.10 -3.13
C ILE A 110 -1.01 -8.64 -1.67
N LEU A 111 -1.80 -7.64 -1.28
CA LEU A 111 -1.87 -7.17 0.11
C LEU A 111 -2.38 -8.24 1.07
N HIS A 112 -3.39 -9.02 0.67
CA HIS A 112 -3.89 -10.13 1.48
C HIS A 112 -2.78 -11.16 1.77
N ASN A 113 -1.98 -11.46 0.75
CA ASN A 113 -0.93 -12.46 0.81
C ASN A 113 0.43 -11.90 1.24
N SER A 114 0.54 -10.60 1.56
CA SER A 114 1.80 -9.99 1.99
C SER A 114 2.31 -10.54 3.33
N SER A 115 1.46 -11.25 4.07
CA SER A 115 1.81 -11.94 5.32
C SER A 115 2.11 -13.44 5.14
N ALA A 116 2.11 -13.94 3.91
CA ALA A 116 2.51 -15.31 3.60
C ALA A 116 3.98 -15.54 4.01
N PRO A 117 4.40 -16.80 4.28
CA PRO A 117 5.79 -17.13 4.62
C PRO A 117 6.72 -17.07 3.40
N VAL A 118 6.63 -16.00 2.62
CA VAL A 118 7.46 -15.69 1.47
C VAL A 118 8.41 -14.57 1.87
N LYS A 119 9.69 -14.74 1.57
CA LYS A 119 10.71 -13.74 1.90
C LYS A 119 10.35 -12.42 1.23
N ASN A 120 10.44 -11.31 1.97
CA ASN A 120 10.16 -9.94 1.50
C ASN A 120 8.69 -9.63 1.15
N ALA A 121 7.75 -10.58 1.18
CA ALA A 121 6.35 -10.32 0.86
C ALA A 121 5.71 -9.21 1.74
N SER A 122 6.16 -9.08 3.00
CA SER A 122 5.69 -8.03 3.90
C SER A 122 6.02 -6.61 3.42
N ALA A 123 7.01 -6.45 2.54
CA ALA A 123 7.39 -5.16 1.97
C ALA A 123 6.26 -4.55 1.12
N TYR A 124 5.42 -5.38 0.48
CA TYR A 124 4.28 -4.91 -0.31
C TYR A 124 3.34 -4.00 0.47
N ARG A 125 3.06 -4.33 1.74
CA ARG A 125 2.15 -3.54 2.57
C ARG A 125 2.64 -2.09 2.71
N THR A 126 3.90 -1.90 3.11
CA THR A 126 4.49 -0.57 3.28
C THR A 126 4.60 0.20 1.97
N LYS A 127 4.91 -0.48 0.86
CA LYS A 127 5.06 0.16 -0.45
C LYS A 127 3.73 0.62 -1.03
N PHE A 128 2.72 -0.26 -1.03
CA PHE A 128 1.38 0.12 -1.45
C PHE A 128 0.78 1.21 -0.56
N GLU A 129 1.05 1.20 0.75
CA GLU A 129 0.58 2.29 1.64
C GLU A 129 1.04 3.68 1.17
N ALA A 130 2.21 3.77 0.53
CA ALA A 130 2.70 5.02 -0.04
C ALA A 130 2.02 5.40 -1.37
N THR A 131 1.64 4.44 -2.22
CA THR A 131 1.15 4.72 -3.58
C THR A 131 -0.37 4.62 -3.76
N ILE A 132 -1.08 3.96 -2.84
CA ILE A 132 -2.55 3.86 -2.86
C ILE A 132 -3.27 5.23 -2.92
N PRO A 133 -2.81 6.30 -2.26
CA PRO A 133 -3.45 7.61 -2.39
C PRO A 133 -3.50 8.11 -3.84
N ASP A 134 -2.43 7.93 -4.60
CA ASP A 134 -2.36 8.30 -6.03
C ASP A 134 -3.24 7.40 -6.89
N ILE A 135 -3.33 6.11 -6.56
CA ILE A 135 -4.26 5.19 -7.20
C ILE A 135 -5.71 5.66 -6.99
N MET A 136 -6.08 6.05 -5.76
CA MET A 136 -7.42 6.54 -5.44
C MET A 136 -7.74 7.86 -6.14
N GLU A 137 -6.75 8.76 -6.28
CA GLU A 137 -6.87 9.97 -7.09
C GLU A 137 -7.19 9.64 -8.55
N SER A 138 -6.47 8.68 -9.13
CA SER A 138 -6.72 8.23 -10.50
C SER A 138 -8.08 7.54 -10.68
N PHE A 139 -8.60 6.87 -9.65
CA PHE A 139 -9.97 6.36 -9.65
C PHE A 139 -11.01 7.46 -9.49
N ASN A 140 -10.73 8.53 -8.73
CA ASN A 140 -11.60 9.71 -8.64
C ASN A 140 -11.74 10.39 -10.01
N ASP A 141 -10.61 10.63 -10.69
CA ASP A 141 -10.59 11.19 -12.04
C ASP A 141 -11.43 10.35 -13.02
N LEU A 142 -11.22 9.03 -13.00
CA LEU A 142 -12.01 8.11 -13.83
C LEU A 142 -13.50 8.20 -13.47
N TYR A 143 -13.85 8.08 -12.19
CA TYR A 143 -15.23 8.13 -11.72
C TYR A 143 -15.94 9.42 -12.15
N ARG A 144 -15.25 10.56 -12.08
CA ARG A 144 -15.77 11.88 -12.49
C ARG A 144 -15.91 12.04 -14.00
N SER A 145 -15.11 11.31 -14.79
CA SER A 145 -15.19 11.34 -16.25
C SER A 145 -16.36 10.53 -16.82
N ILE A 146 -16.95 9.61 -16.03
CA ILE A 146 -18.04 8.74 -16.49
C ILE A 146 -19.34 9.54 -16.57
N THR A 147 -19.90 9.62 -17.77
CA THR A 147 -21.22 10.26 -18.02
C THR A 147 -22.40 9.35 -17.68
N GLY A 148 -22.23 8.03 -17.82
CA GLY A 148 -23.28 7.03 -17.59
C GLY A 148 -23.47 6.67 -16.12
N ARG A 149 -24.66 6.98 -15.56
CA ARG A 149 -24.97 6.77 -14.14
C ARG A 149 -24.80 5.32 -13.66
N ILE A 150 -25.22 4.35 -14.47
CA ILE A 150 -25.12 2.92 -14.13
C ILE A 150 -23.64 2.50 -14.03
N THR A 151 -22.83 2.86 -15.02
CA THR A 151 -21.40 2.55 -15.04
C THR A 151 -20.66 3.23 -13.89
N ALA A 152 -21.00 4.48 -13.58
CA ALA A 152 -20.39 5.21 -12.47
C ALA A 152 -20.68 4.54 -11.12
N GLU A 153 -21.95 4.21 -10.84
CA GLU A 153 -22.31 3.53 -9.59
C GLU A 153 -21.69 2.12 -9.51
N ALA A 154 -21.61 1.39 -10.62
CA ALA A 154 -20.95 0.08 -10.65
C ALA A 154 -19.44 0.17 -10.33
N LEU A 155 -18.74 1.18 -10.86
CA LEU A 155 -17.33 1.43 -10.51
C LEU A 155 -17.20 1.79 -9.02
N LYS A 156 -18.03 2.71 -8.55
CA LYS A 156 -18.04 3.16 -7.15
C LYS A 156 -18.27 2.02 -6.17
N GLU A 157 -19.26 1.16 -6.43
CA GLU A 157 -19.51 -0.02 -5.60
C GLU A 157 -18.28 -0.92 -5.52
N ARG A 158 -17.63 -1.19 -6.66
CA ARG A 158 -16.43 -2.05 -6.72
C ARG A 158 -15.26 -1.47 -5.93
N VAL A 159 -14.95 -0.19 -6.10
CA VAL A 159 -13.85 0.47 -5.37
C VAL A 159 -14.14 0.50 -3.86
N LEU A 160 -15.36 0.91 -3.47
CA LEU A 160 -15.73 0.97 -2.06
C LEU A 160 -15.74 -0.41 -1.40
N LYS A 161 -16.09 -1.46 -2.15
CA LYS A 161 -16.03 -2.85 -1.66
C LYS A 161 -14.60 -3.30 -1.40
N VAL A 162 -13.64 -2.95 -2.27
CA VAL A 162 -12.21 -3.23 -2.02
C VAL A 162 -11.73 -2.51 -0.77
N LEU A 163 -12.06 -1.21 -0.62
CA LEU A 163 -11.69 -0.45 0.59
C LEU A 163 -12.34 -1.03 1.85
N GLN A 164 -13.56 -1.57 1.75
CA GLN A 164 -14.20 -2.27 2.87
C GLN A 164 -13.44 -3.53 3.25
N VAL A 165 -13.06 -4.35 2.27
CA VAL A 165 -12.26 -5.56 2.50
C VAL A 165 -10.93 -5.22 3.20
N TRP A 166 -10.27 -4.13 2.81
CA TRP A 166 -9.03 -3.70 3.48
C TRP A 166 -9.24 -3.28 4.93
N ALA A 167 -10.38 -2.66 5.25
CA ALA A 167 -10.75 -2.36 6.63
C ALA A 167 -11.06 -3.65 7.43
N ASP A 168 -11.84 -4.57 6.85
CA ASP A 168 -12.24 -5.82 7.49
C ASP A 168 -11.04 -6.74 7.78
N TRP A 169 -10.01 -6.69 6.93
CA TRP A 169 -8.74 -7.41 7.12
C TRP A 169 -7.73 -6.66 8.00
N PHE A 170 -8.08 -5.46 8.48
CA PHE A 170 -7.18 -4.61 9.28
C PHE A 170 -5.84 -4.33 8.58
N LEU A 171 -5.86 -4.25 7.23
CA LEU A 171 -4.65 -4.00 6.45
C LEU A 171 -4.08 -2.62 6.72
N PHE A 172 -4.93 -1.62 6.96
CA PHE A 172 -4.53 -0.25 7.28
C PHE A 172 -5.38 0.30 8.42
N SER A 173 -4.96 1.42 9.01
CA SER A 173 -5.76 2.08 10.05
C SER A 173 -7.10 2.60 9.50
N ASP A 174 -8.12 2.66 10.35
CA ASP A 174 -9.44 3.19 9.97
C ASP A 174 -9.36 4.61 9.42
N ALA A 175 -8.49 5.45 9.99
CA ALA A 175 -8.26 6.82 9.54
C ALA A 175 -7.70 6.85 8.11
N TYR A 176 -6.73 5.98 7.81
CA TYR A 176 -6.15 5.87 6.47
C TYR A 176 -7.20 5.41 5.45
N VAL A 177 -7.92 4.31 5.72
CA VAL A 177 -8.95 3.82 4.77
C VAL A 177 -10.09 4.83 4.61
N SER A 178 -10.45 5.57 5.66
CA SER A 178 -11.43 6.66 5.57
C SER A 178 -10.92 7.81 4.70
N GLY A 179 -9.64 8.16 4.80
CA GLY A 179 -8.98 9.12 3.91
C GLY A 179 -9.04 8.68 2.45
N LEU A 180 -8.78 7.40 2.15
CA LEU A 180 -8.89 6.85 0.80
C LEU A 180 -10.30 6.95 0.24
N ARG A 181 -11.33 6.61 1.05
CA ARG A 181 -12.73 6.77 0.66
C ARG A 181 -13.05 8.24 0.34
N ALA A 182 -12.55 9.17 1.16
CA ALA A 182 -12.74 10.60 0.94
C ALA A 182 -12.05 11.09 -0.35
N THR A 183 -10.82 10.64 -0.63
CA THR A 183 -10.10 10.92 -1.88
C THR A 183 -10.90 10.40 -3.09
N PHE A 184 -11.33 9.14 -3.06
CA PHE A 184 -12.09 8.54 -4.16
C PHE A 184 -13.43 9.24 -4.43
N LEU A 185 -14.16 9.62 -3.37
CA LEU A 185 -15.48 10.25 -3.48
C LEU A 185 -15.44 11.78 -3.54
N ARG A 186 -14.24 12.38 -3.60
CA ARG A 186 -14.08 13.83 -3.55
C ARG A 186 -14.81 14.48 -4.73
N SER A 187 -15.72 15.40 -4.42
CA SER A 187 -16.39 16.23 -5.43
C SER A 187 -15.39 17.22 -6.03
N GLY A 188 -15.45 17.37 -7.35
CA GLY A 188 -14.68 18.35 -8.11
C GLY A 188 -15.19 19.77 -8.00
N ASN A 189 -15.23 20.30 -6.78
CA ASN A 189 -15.30 21.72 -6.43
C ASN A 189 -15.75 21.80 -4.96
N SER A 190 -14.81 22.02 -4.05
CA SER A 190 -15.12 23.01 -3.00
C SER A 190 -15.10 24.33 -3.75
N GLY A 191 -16.25 24.99 -3.90
CA GLY A 191 -16.41 26.27 -4.61
C GLY A 191 -15.69 27.45 -3.95
N VAL A 192 -14.49 27.21 -3.41
CA VAL A 192 -13.60 28.26 -2.92
C VAL A 192 -12.93 28.84 -4.14
N ILE A 193 -13.39 30.03 -4.52
CA ILE A 193 -12.67 30.89 -5.45
C ILE A 193 -11.22 31.01 -4.93
N PRO A 194 -10.19 30.69 -5.74
CA PRO A 194 -8.80 30.87 -5.34
C PRO A 194 -8.61 32.30 -4.81
N PHE A 195 -7.94 32.49 -3.67
CA PHE A 195 -7.76 33.81 -3.04
C PHE A 195 -7.22 34.87 -4.01
N HIS A 196 -6.45 34.46 -5.03
CA HIS A 196 -5.96 35.33 -6.09
C HIS A 196 -7.04 35.93 -7.01
N SER A 197 -8.21 35.29 -7.13
CA SER A 197 -9.35 35.81 -7.89
C SER A 197 -10.26 36.73 -7.06
N ILE A 198 -10.07 36.81 -5.73
CA ILE A 198 -10.85 37.69 -4.85
C ILE A 198 -10.19 39.09 -4.75
N CYS A 199 -8.90 39.20 -5.10
CA CYS A 199 -8.09 40.40 -4.84
C CYS A 199 -7.63 41.14 -6.11
N GLY A 200 -8.33 40.97 -7.23
CA GLY A 200 -8.00 41.61 -8.50
C GLY A 200 -9.13 42.49 -9.02
N ASP A 201 -9.31 43.65 -8.40
CA ASP A 201 -9.65 44.92 -9.08
C ASP A 201 -9.88 46.02 -8.02
N ALA A 202 -8.78 46.65 -7.61
CA ALA A 202 -8.83 47.99 -7.06
C ALA A 202 -7.86 48.87 -7.87
N THR A 203 -8.48 49.67 -8.73
CA THR A 203 -7.99 50.93 -9.32
C THR A 203 -6.86 50.84 -10.36
N GLY A 204 -7.28 50.74 -11.62
CA GLY A 204 -6.57 51.36 -12.74
C GLY A 204 -6.89 52.86 -12.82
N ASN A 205 -5.81 53.63 -12.95
CA ASN A 205 -5.61 54.95 -13.59
C ASN A 205 -6.73 55.99 -13.59
#